data_AF-A0AAU1DHB1-F1
#
_entry.id   AF-A0AAU1DHB1-F1
#
_cell.length_a   1.000
_cell.length_b   1.000
_cell.length_c   1.000
_cell.angle_alpha   90.00
_cell.angle_beta   90.00
_cell.angle_gamma   90.00
#
_symmetry.space_group_name_H-M   'P 1'
#
loop_
_entity.id
_entity.type
_entity.pdbx_description
1 polymer ?
#
loop_
_entity_poly.entity_id
_entity_poly.type
_entity_poly.pdbx_seq_one_letter_code
_entity_poly.pdbx_strand_id
1 'polypeptide(L)'
;MSFSMQARSVPAAGLPQDFAGVAAVFADTDDEFDSLETDLSISKDFSEVHKLCLTAPPGHGRCELPVFGGNVHEDPAGIEAPSVTLAASEVREAAEFLRTHPFDELWRAADGGVGAHWGWAEAEVRAVFAGHYRQVLDFYGRAAEAGDAVVKRFLY
;
A
#
# COMPACT_ATOMS: atom_id res chain seq x y z
N MET A 1 -4.22 -3.06 19.87
CA MET A 1 -4.54 -2.27 18.67
C MET A 1 -3.52 -2.61 17.60
N SER A 2 -4.01 -3.12 16.48
CA SER A 2 -3.22 -3.64 15.37
C SER A 2 -3.58 -2.83 14.14
N PHE A 3 -2.73 -1.87 13.81
CA PHE A 3 -2.88 -1.07 12.61
C PHE A 3 -2.43 -1.89 11.40
N SER A 4 -3.20 -1.87 10.32
CA SER A 4 -2.81 -2.54 9.08
C SER A 4 -3.37 -1.82 7.85
N MET A 5 -2.69 -2.01 6.73
CA MET A 5 -3.20 -1.68 5.40
C MET A 5 -3.49 -3.00 4.67
N GLN A 6 -4.68 -3.09 4.12
CA GLN A 6 -5.10 -4.17 3.24
C GLN A 6 -5.40 -3.61 1.86
N ALA A 7 -5.01 -4.35 0.81
CA ALA A 7 -5.31 -3.98 -0.56
C ALA A 7 -5.70 -5.19 -1.41
N ARG A 8 -6.63 -4.97 -2.34
CA ARG A 8 -7.13 -5.98 -3.27
C ARG A 8 -7.13 -5.43 -4.69
N SER A 9 -6.74 -6.28 -5.63
CA SER A 9 -6.88 -6.02 -7.07
C SER A 9 -8.30 -6.37 -7.50
N VAL A 10 -8.93 -5.49 -8.29
CA VAL A 10 -10.28 -5.69 -8.80
C VAL A 10 -10.32 -5.34 -10.29
N PRO A 11 -11.17 -6.01 -11.09
CA PRO A 11 -11.36 -5.63 -12.48
C PRO A 11 -11.68 -4.13 -12.60
N ALA A 12 -11.06 -3.43 -13.55
CA ALA A 12 -11.20 -1.97 -13.67
C ALA A 12 -12.66 -1.49 -13.80
N ALA A 13 -13.52 -2.30 -14.42
CA ALA A 13 -14.96 -2.03 -14.55
C ALA A 13 -15.74 -2.13 -13.23
N GLY A 14 -15.18 -2.81 -12.22
CA GLY A 14 -15.76 -3.01 -10.89
C GLY A 14 -15.19 -2.07 -9.82
N LEU A 15 -14.47 -1.02 -10.21
CA LEU A 15 -13.87 -0.09 -9.25
C LEU A 15 -14.94 0.64 -8.43
N PRO A 16 -14.97 0.49 -7.09
CA PRO A 16 -15.90 1.21 -6.24
C PRO A 16 -15.77 2.73 -6.36
N GLN A 17 -16.91 3.40 -6.27
CA GLN A 17 -17.03 4.86 -6.38
C GLN A 17 -17.33 5.54 -5.03
N ASP A 18 -17.61 4.76 -3.99
CA ASP A 18 -17.91 5.24 -2.65
C ASP A 18 -17.38 4.28 -1.57
N PHE A 19 -17.46 4.73 -0.31
CA PHE A 19 -16.99 3.99 0.84
C PHE A 19 -17.71 2.63 1.01
N ALA A 20 -19.03 2.58 0.77
CA ALA A 20 -19.82 1.36 0.92
C ALA A 20 -19.39 0.27 -0.10
N GLY A 21 -19.10 0.68 -1.34
CA GLY A 21 -18.55 -0.21 -2.35
C GLY A 21 -17.16 -0.72 -1.99
N VAL A 22 -16.32 0.11 -1.36
CA VAL A 22 -15.02 -0.35 -0.84
C VAL A 22 -15.20 -1.37 0.28
N ALA A 23 -16.06 -1.10 1.27
CA ALA A 23 -16.35 -2.03 2.35
C ALA A 23 -16.84 -3.39 1.82
N ALA A 24 -17.70 -3.38 0.79
CA ALA A 24 -18.18 -4.60 0.15
C ALA A 24 -17.07 -5.45 -0.50
N VAL A 25 -15.99 -4.83 -0.99
CA VAL A 25 -14.84 -5.55 -1.56
C VAL A 25 -14.13 -6.40 -0.50
N PHE A 26 -14.24 -6.05 0.78
CA PHE A 26 -13.57 -6.76 1.88
C PHE A 26 -14.51 -7.49 2.83
N ALA A 27 -15.82 -7.52 2.55
CA ALA A 27 -16.82 -8.13 3.44
C ALA A 27 -16.54 -9.63 3.72
N ASP A 28 -15.99 -10.34 2.74
CA ASP A 28 -15.66 -11.77 2.89
C ASP A 28 -14.39 -12.03 3.72
N THR A 29 -13.54 -11.02 3.93
CA THR A 29 -12.28 -11.16 4.69
C THR A 29 -12.42 -10.79 6.18
N ASP A 30 -13.61 -10.39 6.62
CA ASP A 30 -13.87 -10.00 8.01
C ASP A 30 -14.22 -11.19 8.92
N ASP A 31 -14.46 -12.38 8.36
CA ASP A 31 -14.46 -13.62 9.12
C ASP A 31 -13.02 -13.99 9.49
N GLU A 32 -12.75 -14.12 10.80
CA GLU A 32 -11.41 -14.29 11.41
C GLU A 32 -10.56 -15.43 10.82
N PHE A 33 -11.18 -16.36 10.08
CA PHE A 33 -10.55 -17.50 9.44
C PHE A 33 -10.06 -17.25 8.00
N ASP A 34 -10.51 -16.19 7.32
CA ASP A 34 -10.23 -15.91 5.89
C ASP A 34 -9.39 -14.64 5.65
N SER A 35 -8.80 -14.07 6.70
CA SER A 35 -7.85 -12.94 6.60
C SER A 35 -6.61 -13.20 5.71
N LEU A 36 -6.42 -14.43 5.24
CA LEU A 36 -5.40 -14.85 4.27
C LEU A 36 -5.80 -14.56 2.79
N GLU A 37 -7.04 -14.19 2.50
CA GLU A 37 -7.57 -13.96 1.15
C GLU A 37 -7.42 -12.51 0.63
N THR A 38 -6.59 -11.70 1.29
CA THR A 38 -6.25 -10.36 0.79
C THR A 38 -4.97 -10.42 -0.04
N ASP A 39 -4.99 -9.83 -1.24
CA ASP A 39 -3.85 -9.85 -2.16
C ASP A 39 -2.58 -9.19 -1.59
N LEU A 40 -2.77 -8.19 -0.71
CA LEU A 40 -1.72 -7.52 0.03
C LEU A 40 -2.22 -7.13 1.43
N SER A 41 -1.53 -7.58 2.47
CA SER A 41 -1.77 -7.18 3.85
C SER A 41 -0.43 -6.85 4.50
N ILE A 42 -0.30 -5.59 4.94
CA ILE A 42 0.88 -5.10 5.65
C ILE A 42 0.40 -4.63 7.02
N SER A 43 1.01 -5.15 8.08
CA SER A 43 0.73 -4.72 9.44
C SER A 43 1.28 -3.29 9.67
N LYS A 44 1.52 -2.92 10.93
CA LYS A 44 1.77 -1.54 11.41
C LYS A 44 2.83 -0.73 10.63
N ASP A 45 3.66 -1.41 9.86
CA ASP A 45 4.80 -0.86 9.14
C ASP A 45 4.46 -0.31 7.74
N PHE A 46 3.21 -0.38 7.27
CA PHE A 46 2.82 0.17 5.96
C PHE A 46 3.14 1.68 5.84
N SER A 47 3.00 2.42 6.94
CA SER A 47 3.36 3.84 7.00
C SER A 47 4.86 4.08 6.80
N GLU A 48 5.68 3.10 7.14
CA GLU A 48 7.12 3.16 6.97
C GLU A 48 7.52 2.88 5.51
N VAL A 49 6.79 2.00 4.81
CA VAL A 49 6.92 1.85 3.35
C VAL A 49 6.58 3.16 2.64
N HIS A 50 5.56 3.88 3.11
CA HIS A 50 5.24 5.19 2.56
C HIS A 50 6.38 6.19 2.78
N LYS A 51 6.91 6.29 4.01
CA LYS A 51 8.08 7.15 4.30
C LYS A 51 9.27 6.82 3.42
N LEU A 52 9.51 5.53 3.16
CA LEU A 52 10.56 5.10 2.26
C LEU A 52 10.31 5.61 0.82
N CYS A 53 9.08 5.52 0.31
CA CYS A 53 8.74 6.04 -1.02
C CYS A 53 8.94 7.56 -1.12
N LEU A 54 8.68 8.31 -0.04
CA LEU A 54 8.90 9.77 0.00
C LEU A 54 10.36 10.19 -0.11
N THR A 55 11.32 9.26 0.04
CA THR A 55 12.75 9.54 -0.15
C THR A 55 13.16 9.58 -1.61
N ALA A 56 12.26 9.20 -2.53
CA ALA A 56 12.49 9.31 -3.96
C ALA A 56 12.76 10.78 -4.35
N PRO A 57 13.67 11.03 -5.31
CA PRO A 57 13.93 12.39 -5.76
C PRO A 57 12.66 13.06 -6.32
N PRO A 58 12.47 14.38 -6.10
CA PRO A 58 11.31 15.10 -6.61
C PRO A 58 11.15 14.98 -8.13
N GLY A 59 9.91 14.82 -8.61
CA GLY A 59 9.60 14.80 -10.04
C GLY A 59 9.67 13.41 -10.69
N HIS A 60 9.90 12.34 -9.93
CA HIS A 60 10.04 10.97 -10.45
C HIS A 60 8.80 10.08 -10.17
N GLY A 61 7.61 10.55 -10.55
CA GLY A 61 6.35 9.80 -10.39
C GLY A 61 5.61 10.15 -9.09
N ARG A 62 4.52 9.43 -8.81
CA ARG A 62 3.63 9.68 -7.65
C ARG A 62 3.94 8.69 -6.52
N CYS A 63 4.88 9.06 -5.63
CA CYS A 63 5.40 8.22 -4.54
C CYS A 63 4.37 7.86 -3.45
N GLU A 64 3.22 8.51 -3.45
CA GLU A 64 2.13 8.33 -2.51
C GLU A 64 1.26 7.14 -2.93
N LEU A 65 1.12 6.92 -4.25
CA LEU A 65 0.23 5.92 -4.83
C LEU A 65 0.42 4.51 -4.25
N PRO A 66 1.63 4.01 -3.94
CA PRO A 66 1.76 2.67 -3.38
C PRO A 66 1.02 2.46 -2.05
N VAL A 67 0.97 3.48 -1.18
CA VAL A 67 0.40 3.35 0.17
C VAL A 67 -0.86 4.22 0.32
N PHE A 68 -0.73 5.54 0.44
CA PHE A 68 -1.87 6.43 0.78
C PHE A 68 -2.49 7.16 -0.42
N GLY A 69 -1.83 7.19 -1.56
CA GLY A 69 -2.29 7.93 -2.74
C GLY A 69 -3.41 7.20 -3.49
N GLY A 70 -4.27 7.98 -4.14
CA GLY A 70 -5.42 7.54 -4.92
C GLY A 70 -6.63 8.45 -4.67
N ASN A 71 -7.82 7.98 -5.04
CA ASN A 71 -9.08 8.61 -4.70
C ASN A 71 -9.55 8.18 -3.31
N VAL A 72 -9.77 9.14 -2.41
CA VAL A 72 -10.14 8.89 -1.02
C VAL A 72 -11.66 8.78 -0.88
N HIS A 73 -12.11 7.80 -0.09
CA HIS A 73 -13.50 7.57 0.28
C HIS A 73 -13.63 7.67 1.80
N GLU A 74 -14.28 8.71 2.28
CA GLU A 74 -14.53 8.94 3.71
C GLU A 74 -15.68 8.05 4.21
N ASP A 75 -15.53 7.49 5.42
CA ASP A 75 -16.66 6.85 6.11
C ASP A 75 -17.70 7.93 6.49
N PRO A 76 -18.94 7.85 6.00
CA PRO A 76 -20.00 8.79 6.37
C PRO A 76 -20.28 8.86 7.88
N ALA A 77 -20.03 7.78 8.62
CA ALA A 77 -20.19 7.74 10.07
C ALA A 77 -18.97 8.28 10.84
N GLY A 78 -17.81 8.42 10.17
CA GLY A 78 -16.55 8.85 10.77
C GLY A 78 -16.01 7.89 11.84
N ILE A 79 -16.39 6.61 11.76
CA ILE A 79 -15.98 5.54 12.69
C ILE A 79 -14.76 4.83 12.13
N GLU A 80 -14.78 4.51 10.83
CA GLU A 80 -13.72 3.80 10.13
C GLU A 80 -12.70 4.73 9.47
N ALA A 81 -11.53 4.19 9.15
CA ALA A 81 -10.52 4.90 8.39
C ALA A 81 -11.02 5.27 6.99
N PRO A 82 -10.56 6.37 6.40
CA PRO A 82 -10.77 6.63 4.98
C PRO A 82 -10.19 5.50 4.14
N SER A 83 -10.93 5.06 3.13
CA SER A 83 -10.48 4.06 2.17
C SER A 83 -9.96 4.72 0.89
N VAL A 84 -9.20 3.99 0.07
CA VAL A 84 -8.58 4.55 -1.12
C VAL A 84 -8.74 3.64 -2.33
N THR A 85 -9.07 4.20 -3.49
CA THR A 85 -9.08 3.48 -4.78
C THR A 85 -8.08 4.06 -5.77
N LEU A 86 -7.50 3.19 -6.60
CA LEU A 86 -6.64 3.58 -7.73
C LEU A 86 -7.24 3.03 -9.01
N ALA A 87 -7.38 3.89 -10.01
CA ALA A 87 -7.70 3.43 -11.36
C ALA A 87 -6.55 2.60 -11.95
N ALA A 88 -6.82 1.77 -12.96
CA ALA A 88 -5.80 0.93 -13.60
C ALA A 88 -4.62 1.74 -14.19
N SER A 89 -4.81 3.01 -14.54
CA SER A 89 -3.71 3.91 -14.91
C SER A 89 -2.81 4.25 -13.73
N GLU A 90 -3.40 4.56 -12.58
CA GLU A 90 -2.67 4.88 -11.35
C GLU A 90 -1.98 3.63 -10.78
N VAL A 91 -2.56 2.44 -10.93
CA VAL A 91 -1.92 1.16 -10.59
C VAL A 91 -0.66 0.95 -11.42
N ARG A 92 -0.71 1.24 -12.73
CA ARG A 92 0.47 1.18 -13.61
C ARG A 92 1.53 2.19 -13.19
N GLU A 93 1.14 3.42 -12.87
CA GLU A 93 2.06 4.46 -12.37
C GLU A 93 2.73 4.05 -11.05
N ALA A 94 1.98 3.47 -10.10
CA ALA A 94 2.51 2.96 -8.85
C ALA A 94 3.52 1.82 -9.08
N ALA A 95 3.19 0.88 -9.96
CA ALA A 95 4.08 -0.23 -10.31
C ALA A 95 5.36 0.27 -11.01
N GLU A 96 5.25 1.25 -11.91
CA GLU A 96 6.40 1.86 -12.58
C GLU A 96 7.29 2.63 -11.59
N PHE A 97 6.69 3.40 -10.69
CA PHE A 97 7.41 4.09 -9.63
C PHE A 97 8.26 3.12 -8.79
N LEU A 98 7.65 2.02 -8.31
CA LEU A 98 8.35 1.03 -7.50
C LEU A 98 9.45 0.30 -8.29
N ARG A 99 9.25 0.02 -9.58
CA ARG A 99 10.30 -0.61 -10.42
C ARG A 99 11.49 0.31 -10.67
N THR A 100 11.23 1.61 -10.83
CA THR A 100 12.26 2.61 -11.16
C THR A 100 13.01 3.11 -9.93
N HIS A 101 12.48 2.87 -8.72
CA HIS A 101 13.10 3.27 -7.45
C HIS A 101 13.33 2.05 -6.56
N PRO A 102 14.31 1.20 -6.87
CA PRO A 102 14.56 -0.02 -6.12
C PRO A 102 14.83 0.29 -4.64
N PHE A 103 14.44 -0.64 -3.76
CA PHE A 103 14.54 -0.52 -2.31
C PHE A 103 15.88 0.04 -1.82
N ASP A 104 17.00 -0.47 -2.36
CA ASP A 104 18.34 -0.07 -1.92
C ASP A 104 18.68 1.40 -2.21
N GLU A 105 18.10 1.99 -3.25
CA GLU A 105 18.28 3.40 -3.56
C GLU A 105 17.48 4.27 -2.61
N LEU A 106 16.21 3.93 -2.38
CA LEU A 106 15.35 4.62 -1.40
C LEU A 106 15.91 4.51 0.01
N TRP A 107 16.38 3.31 0.41
CA TRP A 107 17.00 3.10 1.72
C TRP A 107 18.24 3.96 1.92
N ARG A 108 19.08 4.06 0.88
CA ARG A 108 20.30 4.90 0.94
C ARG A 108 19.95 6.39 0.95
N ALA A 109 18.93 6.81 0.22
CA ALA A 109 18.43 8.18 0.22
C ALA A 109 17.80 8.59 1.56
N ALA A 110 17.26 7.62 2.33
CA ALA A 110 16.73 7.85 3.67
C ALA A 110 17.81 8.23 4.71
N ASP A 111 19.11 7.99 4.42
CA ASP A 111 20.26 8.29 5.29
C ASP A 111 20.05 7.87 6.76
N GLY A 112 19.46 6.67 6.96
CA GLY A 112 19.18 6.12 8.29
C GLY A 112 17.97 6.74 9.03
N GLY A 113 17.24 7.69 8.44
CA GLY A 113 16.08 8.34 9.05
C GLY A 113 14.82 7.49 9.14
N VAL A 114 14.72 6.44 8.32
CA VAL A 114 13.59 5.50 8.27
C VAL A 114 13.87 4.31 9.20
N GLY A 115 12.95 4.02 10.13
CA GLY A 115 13.10 2.92 11.11
C GLY A 115 14.06 3.17 12.29
N ALA A 116 14.68 4.36 12.40
CA ALA A 116 15.63 4.70 13.49
C ALA A 116 15.07 4.54 14.92
N HIS A 117 13.74 4.61 15.07
CA HIS A 117 13.06 4.52 16.36
C HIS A 117 12.87 3.09 16.88
N TRP A 118 13.22 2.06 16.10
CA TRP A 118 12.94 0.66 16.43
C TRP A 118 13.90 0.07 17.47
N GLY A 119 15.04 0.72 17.71
CA GLY A 119 16.04 0.24 18.68
C GLY A 119 16.68 -1.11 18.31
N TRP A 120 16.48 -1.58 17.08
CA TRP A 120 17.06 -2.81 16.53
C TRP A 120 18.31 -2.52 15.71
N ALA A 121 19.04 -3.56 15.33
CA ALA A 121 20.16 -3.39 14.42
C ALA A 121 19.65 -2.94 13.04
N GLU A 122 20.36 -2.00 12.39
CA GLU A 122 19.96 -1.46 11.08
C GLU A 122 19.71 -2.57 10.05
N ALA A 123 20.51 -3.63 10.07
CA ALA A 123 20.36 -4.77 9.17
C ALA A 123 19.01 -5.51 9.35
N GLU A 124 18.51 -5.60 10.59
CA GLU A 124 17.22 -6.24 10.89
C GLU A 124 16.05 -5.37 10.43
N VAL A 125 16.12 -4.06 10.72
CA VAL A 125 15.12 -3.09 10.26
C VAL A 125 15.07 -3.06 8.74
N ARG A 126 16.24 -2.99 8.09
CA ARG A 126 16.36 -3.02 6.62
C ARG A 126 15.73 -4.28 6.03
N ALA A 127 15.92 -5.44 6.66
CA ALA A 127 15.36 -6.70 6.17
C ALA A 127 13.82 -6.72 6.24
N VAL A 128 13.23 -6.22 7.32
CA VAL A 128 11.76 -6.08 7.45
C VAL A 128 11.21 -5.18 6.37
N PHE A 129 11.82 -4.02 6.17
CA PHE A 129 11.38 -3.03 5.20
C PHE A 129 11.53 -3.51 3.76
N ALA A 130 12.63 -4.20 3.45
CA ALA A 130 12.82 -4.84 2.14
C ALA A 130 11.73 -5.89 1.87
N GLY A 131 11.33 -6.64 2.90
CA GLY A 131 10.22 -7.60 2.83
C GLY A 131 8.90 -6.93 2.44
N HIS A 132 8.50 -5.90 3.19
CA HIS A 132 7.28 -5.14 2.93
C HIS A 132 7.32 -4.46 1.55
N TYR A 133 8.43 -3.82 1.20
CA TYR A 133 8.61 -3.18 -0.10
C TYR A 133 8.43 -4.16 -1.26
N ARG A 134 9.02 -5.37 -1.15
CA ARG A 134 8.86 -6.41 -2.17
C ARG A 134 7.42 -6.88 -2.29
N GLN A 135 6.71 -7.06 -1.18
CA GLN A 135 5.28 -7.42 -1.22
C GLN A 135 4.45 -6.37 -1.98
N VAL A 136 4.71 -5.08 -1.72
CA VAL A 136 4.05 -3.97 -2.43
C VAL A 136 4.40 -3.98 -3.92
N LEU A 137 5.68 -4.09 -4.26
CA LEU A 137 6.13 -4.17 -5.65
C LEU A 137 5.50 -5.34 -6.40
N ASP A 138 5.50 -6.54 -5.80
CA ASP A 138 4.93 -7.74 -6.41
C ASP A 138 3.41 -7.61 -6.61
N PHE A 139 2.70 -7.04 -5.64
CA PHE A 139 1.26 -6.78 -5.72
C PHE A 139 0.92 -5.83 -6.87
N TYR A 140 1.54 -4.64 -6.90
CA TYR A 140 1.29 -3.65 -7.95
C TYR A 140 1.76 -4.14 -9.32
N GLY A 141 2.84 -4.94 -9.36
CA GLY A 141 3.31 -5.60 -10.58
C GLY A 141 2.23 -6.48 -11.20
N ARG A 142 1.65 -7.40 -10.42
CA ARG A 142 0.58 -8.29 -10.87
C ARG A 142 -0.69 -7.54 -11.26
N ALA A 143 -1.14 -6.59 -10.44
CA ALA A 143 -2.34 -5.80 -10.72
C ALA A 143 -2.18 -4.97 -12.02
N ALA A 144 -0.99 -4.39 -12.24
CA ALA A 144 -0.71 -3.65 -13.46
C ALA A 144 -0.68 -4.54 -14.72
N GLU A 145 -0.15 -5.75 -14.61
CA GLU A 145 -0.14 -6.74 -15.70
C GLU A 145 -1.55 -7.23 -16.05
N ALA A 146 -2.42 -7.40 -15.05
CA ALA A 146 -3.83 -7.75 -15.23
C ALA A 146 -4.68 -6.59 -15.79
N GLY A 147 -4.20 -5.35 -15.72
CA GLY A 147 -4.98 -4.16 -16.06
C GLY A 147 -6.04 -3.83 -15.01
N ASP A 148 -5.83 -4.28 -13.78
CA ASP A 148 -6.78 -4.14 -12.68
C ASP A 148 -6.66 -2.77 -12.01
N ALA A 149 -7.74 -2.39 -11.33
CA ALA A 149 -7.78 -1.32 -10.36
C ALA A 149 -7.41 -1.87 -8.96
N VAL A 150 -7.09 -0.98 -8.02
CA VAL A 150 -6.75 -1.36 -6.65
C VAL A 150 -7.67 -0.67 -5.67
N VAL A 151 -8.12 -1.42 -4.67
CA VAL A 151 -8.88 -0.92 -3.52
C VAL A 151 -8.05 -1.15 -2.27
N LYS A 152 -8.01 -0.14 -1.38
CA LYS A 152 -7.28 -0.18 -0.11
C LYS A 152 -8.19 0.20 1.03
N ARG A 153 -8.01 -0.48 2.16
CA ARG A 153 -8.56 -0.09 3.46
C ARG A 153 -7.48 -0.05 4.52
N PHE A 154 -7.69 0.79 5.53
CA PHE A 154 -6.80 0.92 6.68
C PHE A 154 -7.58 0.56 7.94
N LEU A 155 -7.02 -0.29 8.78
CA LEU A 155 -7.66 -0.80 9.98
C LEU A 155 -6.88 -0.32 11.22
N TYR A 156 -7.60 0.01 12.31
CA TYR A 156 -7.04 0.55 13.56
C TYR A 156 -7.28 -0.36 14.78
#